data_AF-A0A317JC60-F1
#
_entry.id   AF-A0A317JC60-F1
#
_cell.length_a   1.000
_cell.length_b   1.000
_cell.length_c   1.000
_cell.angle_alpha   90.00
_cell.angle_beta   90.00
_cell.angle_gamma   90.00
#
_symmetry.space_group_name_H-M   'P 1'
#
loop_
_entity.id
_entity.type
_entity.pdbx_description
1 polymer ?
#
loop_
_entity_poly.entity_id
_entity_poly.type
_entity_poly.pdbx_seq_one_letter_code
_entity_poly.pdbx_strand_id
1 'polypeptide(L)'
;MTLTLASLASLASLANEHSAVLKKAEAGHLKALREAFVLHTKTDGWEAEEIDIALGKSIRLNPRNFLTALKENRSKVPSLGSTVGQLGPDFVDDFSKQKIELQKRLSAIQSVKDASLKTVREECETVLQRQIGQKSGE
;
A
#
# COMPACT_ATOMS: atom_id res chain seq x y z
N MET A 1 -25.74 16.26 -20.83
CA MET A 1 -24.72 15.38 -21.42
C MET A 1 -25.06 13.96 -20.97
N THR A 2 -25.73 13.17 -21.80
CA THR A 2 -26.25 11.84 -21.46
C THR A 2 -25.18 10.79 -21.76
N LEU A 3 -24.63 10.16 -20.71
CA LEU A 3 -23.79 8.97 -20.86
C LEU A 3 -24.63 7.85 -21.47
N THR A 4 -24.13 7.20 -22.53
CA THR A 4 -24.81 6.06 -23.16
C THR A 4 -24.70 4.82 -22.28
N LEU A 5 -25.67 3.89 -22.36
CA LEU A 5 -25.63 2.62 -21.63
C LEU A 5 -24.33 1.84 -21.84
N ALA A 6 -23.73 1.92 -23.04
CA ALA A 6 -22.43 1.30 -23.33
C ALA A 6 -21.27 1.94 -22.54
N SER A 7 -21.29 3.27 -22.35
CA SER A 7 -20.28 3.97 -21.54
C SER A 7 -20.41 3.65 -20.04
N LEU A 8 -21.64 3.48 -19.54
CA LEU A 8 -21.90 3.10 -18.15
C LEU A 8 -21.45 1.67 -17.86
N ALA A 9 -21.68 0.73 -18.78
CA ALA A 9 -21.21 -0.65 -18.66
C ALA A 9 -19.68 -0.74 -18.68
N SER A 10 -19.02 0.05 -19.52
CA SER A 10 -17.54 0.11 -19.60
C SER A 10 -16.92 0.66 -18.31
N LEU A 11 -17.53 1.69 -17.71
CA LEU A 11 -17.06 2.27 -16.44
C LEU A 11 -17.25 1.31 -15.27
N ALA A 12 -18.37 0.60 -15.22
CA ALA A 12 -18.64 -0.41 -14.20
C ALA A 12 -17.67 -1.61 -14.29
N SER A 13 -17.31 -2.05 -15.50
CA SER A 13 -16.33 -3.11 -15.72
C SER A 13 -14.95 -2.71 -15.19
N LEU A 14 -14.51 -1.48 -15.50
CA LEU A 14 -13.21 -0.97 -15.07
C LEU A 14 -13.13 -0.82 -13.55
N ALA A 15 -14.19 -0.31 -12.91
CA ALA A 15 -14.27 -0.22 -11.45
C ALA A 15 -14.22 -1.60 -10.77
N ASN A 16 -14.83 -2.62 -11.38
CA ASN A 16 -14.84 -3.98 -10.86
C ASN A 16 -13.45 -4.66 -11.00
N GLU A 17 -12.75 -4.39 -12.11
CA GLU A 17 -11.37 -4.86 -12.32
C GLU A 17 -10.39 -4.22 -11.33
N HIS A 18 -10.51 -2.91 -11.08
CA HIS A 18 -9.72 -2.22 -10.05
C HIS A 18 -9.94 -2.85 -8.67
N SER A 19 -11.19 -3.05 -8.26
CA SER A 19 -11.51 -3.70 -6.99
C SER A 19 -10.90 -5.10 -6.86
N ALA A 20 -10.91 -5.89 -7.94
CA ALA A 20 -10.31 -7.23 -7.96
C ALA A 20 -8.78 -7.20 -7.81
N VAL A 21 -8.10 -6.23 -8.43
CA VAL A 21 -6.65 -6.03 -8.27
C VAL A 21 -6.34 -5.66 -6.82
N LEU A 22 -7.05 -4.70 -6.23
CA LEU A 22 -6.79 -4.26 -4.85
C LEU A 22 -7.00 -5.38 -3.82
N LYS A 23 -8.05 -6.19 -3.95
CA LYS A 23 -8.26 -7.35 -3.07
C LYS A 23 -7.11 -8.35 -3.13
N LYS A 24 -6.58 -8.60 -4.33
CA LYS A 24 -5.44 -9.50 -4.51
C LYS A 24 -4.13 -8.88 -4.04
N ALA A 25 -3.97 -7.57 -4.21
CA ALA A 25 -2.82 -6.83 -3.71
C ALA A 25 -2.80 -6.84 -2.18
N GLU A 26 -3.92 -6.56 -1.53
CA GLU A 26 -4.10 -6.66 -0.08
C GLU A 26 -3.71 -8.04 0.43
N ALA A 27 -4.14 -9.11 -0.25
CA ALA A 27 -3.76 -10.50 0.07
C ALA A 27 -2.28 -10.84 -0.23
N GLY A 28 -1.48 -9.91 -0.73
CA GLY A 28 -0.04 -10.08 -0.95
C GLY A 28 0.34 -10.84 -2.22
N HIS A 29 -0.56 -10.93 -3.21
CA HIS A 29 -0.24 -11.56 -4.50
C HIS A 29 0.72 -10.68 -5.31
N LEU A 30 1.92 -11.19 -5.61
CA LEU A 30 3.00 -10.42 -6.26
C LEU A 30 2.57 -9.74 -7.56
N LYS A 31 1.82 -10.42 -8.43
CA LYS A 31 1.34 -9.84 -9.69
C LYS A 31 0.40 -8.65 -9.44
N ALA A 32 -0.55 -8.81 -8.52
CA ALA A 32 -1.49 -7.75 -8.17
C ALA A 32 -0.80 -6.57 -7.47
N LEU A 33 0.23 -6.83 -6.65
CA LEU A 33 1.05 -5.78 -6.04
C LEU A 33 1.78 -4.93 -7.10
N ARG A 34 2.37 -5.57 -8.11
CA ARG A 34 2.99 -4.87 -9.24
C ARG A 34 1.97 -4.02 -9.99
N GLU A 35 0.79 -4.56 -10.26
CA GLU A 35 -0.31 -3.85 -10.91
C GLU A 35 -0.79 -2.66 -10.06
N ALA A 36 -0.94 -2.83 -8.75
CA ALA A 36 -1.33 -1.77 -7.83
C ALA A 36 -0.31 -0.61 -7.80
N PHE A 37 0.99 -0.91 -7.79
CA PHE A 37 2.02 0.14 -7.90
C PHE A 37 1.96 0.90 -9.24
N VAL A 38 1.63 0.22 -10.34
CA VAL A 38 1.44 0.88 -11.65
C VAL A 38 0.15 1.69 -11.68
N LEU A 39 -0.91 1.21 -11.04
CA LEU A 39 -2.18 1.92 -10.94
C LEU A 39 -2.00 3.22 -10.14
N HIS A 40 -1.24 3.16 -9.03
CA HIS A 40 -0.97 4.31 -8.16
C HIS A 40 -0.42 5.52 -8.92
N THR A 41 0.39 5.32 -9.97
CA THR A 41 0.96 6.41 -10.77
C THR A 41 -0.06 7.16 -11.63
N LYS A 42 -1.29 6.63 -11.74
CA LYS A 42 -2.35 7.13 -12.62
C LYS A 42 -3.58 7.60 -11.84
N THR A 43 -3.56 7.46 -10.53
CA THR A 43 -4.67 7.76 -9.63
C THR A 43 -4.31 8.90 -8.71
N ASP A 44 -5.32 9.65 -8.28
CA ASP A 44 -5.19 10.71 -7.27
C ASP A 44 -6.35 10.62 -6.26
N GLY A 45 -6.32 11.52 -5.26
CA GLY A 45 -7.37 11.64 -4.26
C GLY A 45 -7.70 10.31 -3.57
N TRP A 46 -8.99 9.96 -3.55
CA TRP A 46 -9.50 8.79 -2.85
C TRP A 46 -8.98 7.46 -3.43
N GLU A 47 -8.79 7.37 -4.75
CA GLU A 47 -8.34 6.12 -5.39
C GLU A 47 -6.88 5.82 -5.03
N ALA A 48 -6.03 6.84 -5.01
CA ALA A 48 -4.64 6.71 -4.58
C ALA A 48 -4.56 6.26 -3.11
N GLU A 49 -5.45 6.78 -2.26
CA GLU A 49 -5.54 6.40 -0.85
C GLU A 49 -5.92 4.92 -0.67
N GLU A 50 -6.93 4.43 -1.40
CA GLU A 50 -7.34 3.02 -1.36
C GLU A 50 -6.21 2.09 -1.81
N ILE A 51 -5.43 2.49 -2.82
CA ILE A 51 -4.26 1.75 -3.25
C ILE A 51 -3.19 1.72 -2.16
N ASP A 52 -2.88 2.86 -1.52
CA ASP A 52 -1.92 2.92 -0.42
C ASP A 52 -2.38 2.05 0.78
N ILE A 53 -3.67 2.04 1.10
CA ILE A 53 -4.25 1.16 2.13
C ILE A 53 -4.04 -0.31 1.76
N ALA A 54 -4.40 -0.71 0.54
CA ALA A 54 -4.27 -2.10 0.08
C ALA A 54 -2.80 -2.55 0.08
N LEU A 55 -1.89 -1.71 -0.42
CA LEU A 55 -0.44 -1.94 -0.38
C LEU A 55 0.07 -2.06 1.05
N GLY A 56 -0.33 -1.16 1.94
CA GLY A 56 0.07 -1.15 3.35
C GLY A 56 -0.37 -2.40 4.11
N LYS A 57 -1.60 -2.88 3.87
CA LYS A 57 -2.10 -4.14 4.46
C LYS A 57 -1.31 -5.36 3.99
N SER A 58 -0.90 -5.38 2.72
CA SER A 58 -0.13 -6.48 2.15
C SER A 58 1.21 -6.71 2.85
N ILE A 59 1.78 -5.67 3.47
CA ILE A 59 3.03 -5.76 4.23
C ILE A 59 2.92 -6.82 5.34
N ARG A 60 1.78 -6.89 6.03
CA ARG A 60 1.58 -7.86 7.12
C ARG A 60 1.36 -9.28 6.63
N LEU A 61 0.74 -9.44 5.46
CA LEU A 61 0.38 -10.75 4.92
C LEU A 61 1.52 -11.38 4.12
N ASN A 62 2.23 -10.59 3.31
CA ASN A 62 3.34 -11.07 2.50
C ASN A 62 4.42 -9.99 2.31
N PRO A 63 5.23 -9.70 3.34
CA PRO A 63 6.22 -8.62 3.29
C PRO A 63 7.28 -8.82 2.21
N ARG A 64 7.62 -10.08 1.87
CA ARG A 64 8.58 -10.39 0.80
C ARG A 64 8.04 -9.97 -0.57
N ASN A 65 6.79 -10.31 -0.89
CA ASN A 65 6.19 -9.92 -2.16
C ASN A 65 6.00 -8.41 -2.25
N PHE A 66 5.59 -7.75 -1.16
CA PHE A 66 5.52 -6.29 -1.10
C PHE A 66 6.87 -5.65 -1.42
N LEU A 67 7.94 -6.04 -0.72
CA LEU A 67 9.29 -5.51 -0.94
C LEU A 67 9.81 -5.79 -2.35
N THR A 68 9.48 -6.96 -2.91
CA THR A 68 9.84 -7.32 -4.30
C THR A 68 9.15 -6.38 -5.29
N ALA A 69 7.85 -6.19 -5.17
CA ALA A 69 7.09 -5.29 -6.05
C ALA A 69 7.50 -3.82 -5.88
N LEU A 70 7.78 -3.40 -4.64
CA LEU A 70 8.30 -2.06 -4.34
C LEU A 70 9.65 -1.84 -5.00
N LYS A 71 10.60 -2.77 -4.89
CA LYS A 71 11.92 -2.66 -5.53
C LYS A 71 11.82 -2.44 -7.03
N GLU A 72 10.93 -3.16 -7.70
CA GLU A 72 10.71 -3.05 -9.14
C GLU A 72 10.02 -1.75 -9.57
N ASN A 73 9.30 -1.09 -8.66
CA ASN A 73 8.50 0.10 -8.95
C ASN A 73 8.92 1.32 -8.11
N ARG A 74 10.07 1.27 -7.43
CA ARG A 74 10.44 2.25 -6.40
C ARG A 74 10.51 3.68 -6.93
N SER A 75 10.99 3.86 -8.16
CA SER A 75 11.08 5.14 -8.87
C SER A 75 9.71 5.74 -9.23
N LYS A 76 8.66 4.93 -9.19
CA LYS A 76 7.29 5.31 -9.51
C LYS A 76 6.47 5.66 -8.27
N VAL A 77 6.96 5.34 -7.07
CA VAL A 77 6.26 5.60 -5.80
C VAL A 77 6.56 7.03 -5.35
N PRO A 78 5.57 7.95 -5.41
CA PRO A 78 5.81 9.36 -5.10
C PRO A 78 6.11 9.59 -3.61
N SER A 79 5.43 8.86 -2.72
CA SER A 79 5.61 8.95 -1.28
C SER A 79 5.63 7.57 -0.65
N LEU A 80 6.83 7.09 -0.29
CA LEU A 80 6.95 5.83 0.47
C LEU A 80 6.25 5.94 1.83
N GLY A 81 6.22 7.15 2.42
CA GLY A 81 5.52 7.45 3.66
C GLY A 81 4.03 7.15 3.60
N SER A 82 3.37 7.54 2.51
CA SER A 82 1.96 7.27 2.30
C SER A 82 1.72 5.77 2.12
N THR A 83 2.49 5.11 1.24
CA THR A 83 2.29 3.68 0.95
C THR A 83 2.49 2.76 2.16
N VAL A 84 3.51 2.99 2.98
CA VAL A 84 3.74 2.13 4.17
C VAL A 84 2.95 2.59 5.39
N GLY A 85 2.56 3.87 5.43
CA GLY A 85 1.94 4.52 6.59
C GLY A 85 0.42 4.64 6.52
N GLN A 86 -0.21 4.49 5.35
CA GLN A 86 -1.65 4.61 5.23
C GLN A 86 -2.34 3.38 5.82
N LEU A 87 -3.15 3.62 6.85
CA LEU A 87 -3.80 2.56 7.65
C LEU A 87 -5.28 2.37 7.29
N GLY A 88 -5.91 3.43 6.76
CA GLY A 88 -7.34 3.44 6.43
C GLY A 88 -8.23 3.94 7.58
N PRO A 89 -9.55 4.02 7.33
CA PRO A 89 -10.51 4.70 8.19
C PRO A 89 -10.64 4.08 9.58
N ASP A 90 -10.38 2.79 9.73
CA ASP A 90 -10.47 2.05 11.01
C ASP A 90 -9.48 2.53 12.08
N PHE A 91 -8.52 3.38 11.71
CA PHE A 91 -7.45 3.86 12.58
C PHE A 91 -7.51 5.36 12.81
N VAL A 92 -8.50 6.07 12.25
CA VAL A 92 -8.66 7.52 12.42
C VAL A 92 -8.85 7.85 13.90
N ASP A 93 -8.15 8.88 14.37
CA ASP A 93 -8.17 9.41 15.75
C ASP A 93 -7.80 8.42 16.88
N ASP A 94 -7.34 7.21 16.57
CA ASP A 94 -6.82 6.25 17.54
C ASP A 94 -5.30 6.08 17.37
N PHE A 95 -4.53 7.02 17.91
CA PHE A 95 -3.06 7.03 17.80
C PHE A 95 -2.41 5.78 18.40
N SER A 96 -3.00 5.19 19.44
CA SER A 96 -2.52 3.94 20.03
C SER A 96 -2.65 2.79 19.04
N LYS A 97 -3.82 2.64 18.41
CA LYS A 97 -4.06 1.62 17.38
C LYS A 97 -3.22 1.85 16.13
N GLN A 98 -3.04 3.11 15.72
CA GLN A 98 -2.13 3.47 14.60
C GLN A 98 -0.71 3.01 14.89
N LYS A 99 -0.17 3.34 16.07
CA LYS A 99 1.18 2.96 16.48
C LYS A 99 1.37 1.45 16.49
N ILE A 100 0.43 0.71 17.06
CA ILE A 100 0.47 -0.76 17.12
C ILE A 100 0.50 -1.36 15.72
N GLU A 101 -0.32 -0.85 14.79
CA GLU A 101 -0.34 -1.37 13.42
C GLU A 101 0.95 -1.06 12.65
N LEU A 102 1.50 0.13 12.80
CA LEU A 102 2.80 0.48 12.21
C LEU A 102 3.93 -0.39 12.77
N GLN A 103 3.93 -0.71 14.07
CA GLN A 103 4.89 -1.65 14.68
C GLN A 103 4.76 -3.07 14.10
N LYS A 104 3.54 -3.54 13.85
CA LYS A 104 3.30 -4.83 13.19
C LYS A 104 3.84 -4.84 11.76
N ARG A 105 3.61 -3.76 10.99
CA ARG A 105 4.19 -3.60 9.64
C ARG A 105 5.72 -3.58 9.68
N LEU A 106 6.32 -2.83 10.61
CA LEU A 106 7.77 -2.78 10.78
C LEU A 106 8.35 -4.17 11.06
N SER A 107 7.74 -4.91 11.99
CA SER A 107 8.17 -6.28 12.32
C SER A 107 8.08 -7.22 11.12
N ALA A 108 7.03 -7.10 10.31
CA ALA A 108 6.85 -7.89 9.09
C ALA A 108 7.95 -7.58 8.05
N ILE A 109 8.27 -6.30 7.82
CA ILE A 109 9.36 -5.88 6.93
C ILE A 109 10.71 -6.44 7.41
N GLN A 110 11.01 -6.33 8.71
CA GLN A 110 12.25 -6.82 9.32
C GLN A 110 12.40 -8.34 9.27
N SER A 111 11.30 -9.08 9.15
CA SER A 111 11.33 -10.54 9.01
C SER A 111 11.94 -11.02 7.69
N VAL A 112 11.93 -10.17 6.65
CA VAL A 112 12.46 -10.52 5.32
C VAL A 112 13.99 -10.42 5.31
N LYS A 113 14.66 -11.57 5.30
CA LYS A 113 16.14 -11.66 5.34
C LYS A 113 16.82 -11.71 3.95
N ASP A 114 16.05 -11.61 2.87
CA ASP A 114 16.56 -11.63 1.50
C ASP A 114 17.51 -10.45 1.26
N ALA A 115 18.79 -10.74 0.97
CA ALA A 115 19.82 -9.73 0.77
C ALA A 115 19.54 -8.83 -0.44
N SER A 116 18.86 -9.35 -1.46
CA SER A 116 18.54 -8.58 -2.66
C SER A 116 17.50 -7.49 -2.41
N LEU A 117 16.76 -7.57 -1.29
CA LEU A 117 15.72 -6.61 -0.88
C LEU A 117 16.20 -5.65 0.21
N LYS A 118 17.49 -5.73 0.62
CA LYS A 118 18.04 -4.97 1.75
C LYS A 118 17.75 -3.46 1.65
N THR A 119 18.07 -2.82 0.53
CA THR A 119 17.94 -1.37 0.37
C THR A 119 16.49 -0.90 0.55
N VAL A 120 15.55 -1.49 -0.16
CA VAL A 120 14.12 -1.11 -0.03
C VAL A 120 13.55 -1.46 1.34
N ARG A 121 14.04 -2.53 1.97
CA ARG A 121 13.67 -2.89 3.33
C ARG A 121 14.08 -1.78 4.32
N GLU A 122 15.34 -1.34 4.25
CA GLU A 122 15.89 -0.29 5.12
C GLU A 122 15.19 1.06 4.92
N GLU A 123 14.80 1.40 3.69
CA GLU A 123 13.96 2.57 3.41
C GLU A 123 12.59 2.48 4.10
N CYS A 124 11.90 1.35 3.97
CA CYS A 124 10.62 1.12 4.65
C CYS A 124 10.77 1.16 6.18
N GLU A 125 11.81 0.52 6.73
CA GLU A 125 12.10 0.53 8.17
C GLU A 125 12.29 1.95 8.69
N THR A 126 13.08 2.76 7.99
CA THR A 126 13.35 4.17 8.34
C THR A 126 12.07 5.00 8.38
N VAL A 127 11.20 4.82 7.37
CA VAL A 127 9.92 5.53 7.29
C VAL A 127 8.98 5.12 8.42
N LEU A 128 8.81 3.82 8.64
CA LEU A 128 7.93 3.28 9.68
C LEU A 128 8.40 3.69 11.09
N GLN A 129 9.71 3.63 11.37
CA GLN A 129 10.27 4.07 12.64
C GLN A 129 9.98 5.55 12.93
N ARG A 130 10.12 6.42 11.92
CA ARG A 130 9.79 7.84 12.03
C ARG A 130 8.32 8.06 12.36
N GLN A 131 7.41 7.38 11.64
CA GLN A 131 5.97 7.50 11.87
C GLN A 131 5.56 6.97 13.25
N ILE A 132 6.14 5.85 13.71
CA ILE A 132 5.92 5.32 15.06
C ILE A 132 6.37 6.32 16.13
N GLY A 133 7.50 7.00 15.91
CA GLY A 133 8.02 8.04 16.80
C GLY A 133 7.07 9.24 16.92
N GLN A 134 6.49 9.68 15.80
CA GLN A 134 5.52 10.78 15.77
C GLN A 134 4.27 10.47 16.60
N LYS A 135 3.83 9.21 16.62
CA LYS A 135 2.66 8.74 17.38
C LYS A 135 2.93 8.52 18.88
N SER A 136 4.12 8.86 19.37
CA SER A 136 4.51 8.69 20.77
C SER A 136 4.63 10.01 21.54
N GLY A 137 4.48 11.15 20.86
CA GLY A 137 4.55 12.49 21.44
C GLY A 137 3.19 13.20 21.58
N GLU A 138 2.10 12.49 21.29
CA GLU A 138 0.70 12.92 21.43
C GLU A 138 0.05 12.10 22.56
#